data_AF-A0A7S3RVS4-F1
#
_entry.id   AF-A0A7S3RVS4-F1
#
_cell.length_a   1.000
_cell.length_b   1.000
_cell.length_c   1.000
_cell.angle_alpha   90.00
_cell.angle_beta   90.00
_cell.angle_gamma   90.00
#
_symmetry.space_group_name_H-M   'P 1'
#
loop_
_entity.id
_entity.type
_entity.pdbx_description
1 polymer ?
#
loop_
_entity_poly.entity_id
_entity_poly.type
_entity_poly.pdbx_seq_one_letter_code
_entity_poly.pdbx_strand_id
1 'polypeptide(L)'
;DVVLGAEETTLIVDDSAAVWPEHAPQLLVPRRYHYFDSSAARDAAFGASPRGLLARGTDEPANLTDVGSQLGALLSALKRIHAHYFDSLDAATMAAAAASCPPPPPPHVRASVVEVRRQILAGVRLLFTRVIPLEEKRPKRHFAWRL
;
A
#
# COMPACT_ATOMS: atom_id res chain seq x y z
N ASP A 1 8.29 9.82 14.04
CA ASP A 1 6.99 10.45 14.30
C ASP A 1 6.04 9.47 14.95
N VAL A 2 5.38 9.88 16.02
CA VAL A 2 4.33 9.09 16.69
C VAL A 2 3.02 9.83 16.48
N VAL A 3 2.05 9.18 15.84
CA VAL A 3 0.71 9.72 15.60
C VAL A 3 -0.18 9.28 16.77
N LEU A 4 -0.03 9.93 17.94
CA LEU A 4 -0.87 9.61 19.10
C LEU A 4 -2.31 10.13 18.89
N GLY A 5 -3.29 9.23 18.96
CA GLY A 5 -4.72 9.58 19.03
C GLY A 5 -5.46 9.72 17.69
N ALA A 6 -4.78 9.59 16.54
CA ALA A 6 -5.40 9.63 15.21
C ALA A 6 -5.11 8.36 14.38
N GLU A 7 -4.64 7.30 15.03
CA GLU A 7 -4.26 6.03 14.39
C GLU A 7 -5.42 5.42 13.59
N GLU A 8 -6.66 5.66 14.01
CA GLU A 8 -7.84 5.13 13.33
C GLU A 8 -8.09 5.78 11.97
N THR A 9 -7.67 7.02 11.77
CA THR A 9 -7.93 7.82 10.56
C THR A 9 -6.66 8.13 9.76
N THR A 10 -5.50 7.70 10.25
CA THR A 10 -4.21 8.00 9.65
C THR A 10 -3.77 6.93 8.66
N LEU A 11 -3.35 7.38 7.48
CA LEU A 11 -2.73 6.55 6.47
C LEU A 11 -1.24 6.90 6.38
N ILE A 12 -0.39 5.89 6.25
CA ILE A 12 1.07 6.07 6.18
C ILE A 12 1.52 5.74 4.76
N VAL A 13 2.40 6.56 4.19
CA VAL A 13 3.04 6.31 2.90
C VAL A 13 4.55 6.34 3.12
N ASP A 14 5.19 5.19 3.06
CA ASP A 14 6.62 5.04 3.36
C ASP A 14 7.17 3.79 2.65
N ASP A 15 8.35 3.89 2.06
CA ASP A 15 9.01 2.81 1.33
C ASP A 15 9.81 1.84 2.23
N SER A 16 9.83 2.12 3.54
CA SER A 16 10.59 1.40 4.57
C SER A 16 9.67 0.64 5.53
N ALA A 17 8.92 -0.35 5.02
CA ALA A 17 7.91 -1.08 5.79
C ALA A 17 8.39 -1.67 7.14
N ALA A 18 9.68 -2.00 7.27
CA ALA A 18 10.26 -2.54 8.49
C ALA A 18 10.21 -1.57 9.69
N VAL A 19 10.10 -0.25 9.46
CA VAL A 19 10.01 0.75 10.54
C VAL A 19 8.58 0.91 11.08
N TRP A 20 7.59 0.27 10.44
CA TRP A 20 6.16 0.37 10.76
C TRP A 20 5.50 -0.99 11.10
N PRO A 21 6.06 -1.81 12.02
CA PRO A 21 5.52 -3.14 12.30
C PRO A 21 4.08 -3.11 12.84
N GLU A 22 3.78 -2.17 13.73
CA GLU A 22 2.46 -2.03 14.36
C GLU A 22 1.42 -1.39 13.43
N HIS A 23 1.85 -0.65 12.41
CA HIS A 23 0.97 0.07 11.46
C HIS A 23 0.95 -0.54 10.06
N ALA A 24 1.50 -1.75 9.87
CA ALA A 24 1.53 -2.45 8.59
C ALA A 24 0.16 -2.52 7.85
N PRO A 25 -1.00 -2.65 8.54
CA PRO A 25 -2.31 -2.63 7.88
C PRO A 25 -2.70 -1.28 7.26
N GLN A 26 -2.12 -0.17 7.73
CA GLN A 26 -2.42 1.22 7.31
C GLN A 26 -1.33 1.79 6.40
N LEU A 27 -0.24 1.05 6.19
CA LEU A 27 0.91 1.49 5.42
C LEU A 27 0.73 1.18 3.93
N LEU A 28 0.84 2.21 3.09
CA LEU A 28 1.07 2.07 1.65
C LEU A 28 2.57 2.11 1.38
N VAL A 29 3.09 1.06 0.75
CA VAL A 29 4.53 0.90 0.46
C VAL A 29 4.75 1.17 -1.03
N PRO A 30 5.07 2.41 -1.43
CA PRO A 30 5.52 2.68 -2.79
C PRO A 30 6.86 1.98 -3.06
N ARG A 31 7.26 1.85 -4.33
CA ARG A 31 8.60 1.34 -4.63
C ARG A 31 9.63 2.38 -4.21
N ARG A 32 10.82 1.94 -3.80
CA ARG A 32 11.91 2.86 -3.48
C ARG A 32 12.28 3.68 -4.71
N TYR A 33 12.33 5.00 -4.52
CA TYR A 33 12.56 5.95 -5.60
C TYR A 33 13.97 6.53 -5.49
N HIS A 34 14.90 5.96 -6.25
CA HIS A 34 16.27 6.44 -6.35
C HIS A 34 16.53 7.04 -7.74
N TYR A 35 16.36 8.36 -7.85
CA TYR A 35 16.58 9.06 -9.11
C TYR A 35 18.06 9.03 -9.55
N PHE A 36 18.99 9.31 -8.64
CA PHE A 36 20.42 9.37 -8.90
C PHE A 36 21.15 8.06 -8.55
N ASP A 37 22.19 7.73 -9.31
CA ASP A 37 23.06 6.56 -9.04
C ASP A 37 23.68 6.62 -7.63
N SER A 38 24.04 7.82 -7.16
CA SER A 38 24.64 8.00 -5.83
C SER A 38 23.68 7.69 -4.68
N SER A 39 22.37 7.89 -4.84
CA SER A 39 21.40 7.48 -3.83
C SER A 39 21.13 5.98 -3.89
N ALA A 40 21.02 5.42 -5.10
CA ALA A 40 20.88 3.98 -5.30
C ALA A 40 22.08 3.19 -4.76
N ALA A 41 23.31 3.70 -4.93
CA ALA A 41 24.55 3.09 -4.44
C ALA A 41 24.65 2.99 -2.90
N ARG A 42 23.89 3.82 -2.18
CA ARG A 42 23.84 3.78 -0.71
C ARG A 42 22.79 2.80 -0.18
N ASP A 43 21.89 2.33 -1.03
CA ASP A 43 20.88 1.36 -0.65
C ASP A 43 21.38 -0.07 -0.89
N ALA A 44 21.69 -0.77 0.21
CA ALA A 44 22.15 -2.16 0.17
C ALA A 44 21.13 -3.13 -0.47
N ALA A 45 19.85 -2.75 -0.59
CA ALA A 45 18.83 -3.59 -1.19
C ALA A 45 18.92 -3.72 -2.72
N PHE A 46 19.59 -2.79 -3.43
CA PHE A 46 19.63 -2.80 -4.90
C PHE A 46 20.71 -3.72 -5.52
N GLY A 47 21.51 -4.41 -4.71
CA GLY A 47 22.51 -5.38 -5.18
C GLY A 47 23.79 -4.75 -5.76
N ALA A 48 24.59 -5.53 -6.46
CA ALA A 48 25.88 -5.10 -7.00
C ALA A 48 25.69 -4.25 -8.28
N SER A 49 26.07 -2.96 -8.23
CA SER A 49 25.93 -1.95 -9.29
C SER A 49 24.49 -1.42 -9.51
N PRO A 50 23.93 -0.73 -8.50
CA PRO A 50 22.61 -0.13 -8.62
C PRO A 50 22.65 1.10 -9.53
N ARG A 51 21.73 1.16 -10.51
CA ARG A 51 21.52 2.33 -11.36
C ARG A 51 20.25 3.06 -10.95
N GLY A 52 20.35 4.37 -10.78
CA GLY A 52 19.23 5.27 -10.54
C GLY A 52 18.31 5.39 -11.75
N LEU A 53 17.12 5.92 -11.51
CA LEU A 53 16.07 6.06 -12.53
C LEU A 53 16.51 6.97 -13.69
N LEU A 54 17.30 8.01 -13.41
CA LEU A 54 17.84 8.90 -14.44
C LEU A 54 18.70 8.14 -15.44
N ALA A 55 19.67 7.36 -14.96
CA ALA A 55 20.58 6.59 -15.82
C ALA A 55 19.85 5.48 -16.60
N ARG A 56 18.70 5.01 -16.09
CA ARG A 56 17.86 4.02 -16.73
C ARG A 56 16.87 4.61 -17.73
N GLY A 57 16.60 5.92 -17.66
CA GLY A 57 15.53 6.56 -18.44
C GLY A 57 14.13 6.03 -18.08
N THR A 58 13.95 5.57 -16.84
CA THR A 58 12.69 4.96 -16.37
C THR A 58 12.10 5.74 -15.19
N ASP A 59 12.24 7.06 -15.22
CA ASP A 59 11.55 7.93 -14.27
C ASP A 59 10.02 7.90 -14.52
N GLU A 60 9.28 8.62 -13.69
CA GLU A 60 7.85 8.84 -13.85
C GLU A 60 7.51 9.34 -15.26
N PRO A 61 6.46 8.80 -15.89
CA PRO A 61 6.00 9.28 -17.19
C PRO A 61 5.41 10.69 -17.05
N ALA A 62 5.40 11.43 -18.16
CA ALA A 62 4.86 12.79 -18.19
C ALA A 62 3.38 12.86 -17.78
N ASN A 63 2.60 11.80 -18.08
CA ASN A 63 1.22 11.68 -17.64
C ASN A 63 1.11 10.64 -16.52
N LEU A 64 0.59 11.08 -15.37
CA LEU A 64 0.42 10.23 -14.20
C LEU A 64 -0.56 9.06 -14.42
N THR A 65 -1.41 9.09 -15.45
CA THR A 65 -2.30 7.96 -15.76
C THR A 65 -1.63 6.84 -16.56
N ASP A 66 -0.40 7.04 -17.02
CA ASP A 66 0.28 6.08 -17.88
C ASP A 66 0.73 4.84 -17.09
N VAL A 67 0.79 3.71 -17.80
CA VAL A 67 1.24 2.43 -17.22
C VAL A 67 2.68 2.56 -16.77
N GLY A 68 2.95 2.19 -15.52
CA GLY A 68 4.28 2.31 -14.91
C GLY A 68 4.47 3.57 -14.06
N SER A 69 3.52 4.51 -14.11
CA SER A 69 3.47 5.66 -13.19
C SER A 69 3.27 5.18 -11.75
N GLN A 70 4.32 5.30 -10.93
CA GLN A 70 4.26 4.85 -9.55
C GLN A 70 3.47 5.85 -8.70
N LEU A 71 3.73 7.14 -8.87
CA LEU A 71 2.95 8.21 -8.23
C LEU A 71 1.49 8.19 -8.68
N GLY A 72 1.23 7.88 -9.95
CA GLY A 72 -0.13 7.70 -10.46
C GLY A 72 -0.87 6.54 -9.80
N ALA A 73 -0.21 5.39 -9.70
CA ALA A 73 -0.77 4.23 -8.99
C ALA A 73 -1.03 4.55 -7.51
N LEU A 74 -0.09 5.22 -6.84
CA LEU A 74 -0.24 5.64 -5.44
C LEU A 74 -1.40 6.63 -5.27
N LEU A 75 -1.49 7.67 -6.12
CA LEU A 75 -2.59 8.64 -6.10
C LEU A 75 -3.94 7.97 -6.33
N SER A 76 -4.01 7.03 -7.27
CA SER A 76 -5.22 6.24 -7.53
C SER A 76 -5.64 5.44 -6.29
N ALA A 77 -4.69 4.77 -5.62
CA ALA A 77 -4.96 4.06 -4.38
C ALA A 77 -5.44 5.00 -3.27
N LEU A 78 -4.78 6.14 -3.08
CA LEU A 78 -5.18 7.15 -2.09
C LEU A 78 -6.60 7.65 -2.32
N LYS A 79 -6.96 7.99 -3.57
CA LYS A 79 -8.32 8.42 -3.92
C LYS A 79 -9.38 7.36 -3.63
N ARG A 80 -9.09 6.10 -3.97
CA ARG A 80 -10.02 4.98 -3.72
C ARG A 80 -10.19 4.69 -2.23
N ILE A 81 -9.11 4.74 -1.45
CA ILE A 81 -9.15 4.56 0.00
C ILE A 81 -9.94 5.69 0.65
N HIS A 82 -9.69 6.93 0.23
CA HIS A 82 -10.42 8.11 0.69
C HIS A 82 -11.93 7.98 0.40
N ALA A 83 -12.30 7.71 -0.85
CA ALA A 83 -13.71 7.54 -1.23
C ALA A 83 -14.40 6.46 -0.38
N HIS A 84 -13.81 5.26 -0.32
CA HIS A 84 -14.36 4.15 0.46
C HIS A 84 -14.51 4.50 1.95
N TYR A 85 -13.52 5.19 2.54
CA TYR A 85 -13.57 5.62 3.94
C TYR A 85 -14.76 6.54 4.22
N PHE A 86 -14.93 7.58 3.40
CA PHE A 86 -16.02 8.55 3.60
C PHE A 86 -17.39 7.95 3.27
N ASP A 87 -17.49 7.13 2.23
CA ASP A 87 -18.72 6.38 1.93
C ASP A 87 -19.13 5.48 3.12
N SER A 88 -18.16 4.85 3.78
CA SER A 88 -18.40 4.00 4.96
C SER A 88 -18.84 4.82 6.18
N LEU A 89 -18.25 6.00 6.37
CA LEU A 89 -18.60 6.92 7.45
C LEU A 89 -20.01 7.48 7.27
N ASP A 90 -20.37 7.88 6.05
CA ASP A 90 -21.69 8.40 5.70
C ASP A 90 -22.76 7.31 5.90
N ALA A 91 -22.50 6.09 5.41
CA ALA A 91 -23.41 4.97 5.61
C ALA A 91 -23.66 4.65 7.10
N ALA A 92 -22.60 4.67 7.92
CA ALA A 92 -22.70 4.44 9.36
C ALA A 92 -23.48 5.56 10.07
N THR A 93 -23.25 6.81 9.67
CA THR A 93 -23.95 7.98 10.22
C THR A 93 -25.43 7.96 9.85
N MET A 94 -25.77 7.67 8.60
CA MET A 94 -27.15 7.54 8.13
C MET A 94 -27.89 6.40 8.83
N ALA A 95 -27.24 5.25 9.02
CA ALA A 95 -27.83 4.11 9.74
C ALA A 95 -28.14 4.44 11.21
N ALA A 96 -27.24 5.15 11.90
CA ALA A 96 -27.46 5.59 13.28
C ALA A 96 -28.59 6.63 13.39
N ALA A 97 -28.65 7.58 12.45
CA ALA A 97 -29.73 8.56 12.39
C ALA A 97 -31.10 7.87 12.17
N ALA A 98 -31.18 6.89 11.27
CA ALA A 98 -32.40 6.11 11.04
C ALA A 98 -32.82 5.29 12.27
N ALA A 99 -31.85 4.81 13.06
CA ALA A 99 -32.09 4.07 14.30
C ALA A 99 -32.32 4.99 15.53
N SER A 100 -32.37 6.31 15.37
CA SER A 100 -32.42 7.30 16.47
C SER A 100 -31.35 7.06 17.56
N CYS A 101 -30.18 6.58 17.15
CA CYS A 101 -29.05 6.30 18.03
C CYS A 101 -27.95 7.36 17.84
N PRO A 102 -27.09 7.61 18.84
CA PRO A 102 -25.95 8.50 18.68
C PRO A 102 -25.01 8.01 17.57
N PRO A 103 -24.28 8.93 16.90
CA PRO A 103 -23.39 8.57 15.80
C PRO A 103 -22.29 7.61 16.28
N PRO A 104 -21.97 6.56 15.50
CA PRO A 104 -20.93 5.61 15.85
C PRO A 104 -19.54 6.27 15.76
N PRO A 105 -18.52 5.68 16.41
CA PRO A 105 -17.15 6.11 16.19
C PRO A 105 -16.78 5.98 14.69
N PRO A 106 -15.84 6.81 14.20
CA PRO A 106 -15.42 6.75 12.81
C PRO A 106 -14.87 5.36 12.47
N PRO A 107 -15.09 4.87 11.24
CA PRO A 107 -14.55 3.59 10.84
C PRO A 107 -13.02 3.66 10.82
N HIS A 108 -12.37 2.56 11.12
CA HIS A 108 -10.91 2.52 11.08
C HIS A 108 -10.41 2.43 9.62
N VAL A 109 -9.52 3.33 9.20
CA VAL A 109 -8.96 3.43 7.83
C VAL A 109 -8.37 2.13 7.29
N ARG A 110 -7.88 1.25 8.17
CA ARG A 110 -7.40 -0.10 7.82
C ARG A 110 -8.44 -0.90 7.02
N ALA A 111 -9.73 -0.73 7.31
CA ALA A 111 -10.80 -1.41 6.59
C ALA A 111 -10.84 -0.97 5.11
N SER A 112 -10.73 0.33 4.86
CA SER A 112 -10.64 0.89 3.51
C SER A 112 -9.39 0.44 2.77
N VAL A 113 -8.24 0.37 3.45
CA VAL A 113 -6.99 -0.14 2.85
C VAL A 113 -7.14 -1.61 2.44
N VAL A 114 -7.70 -2.46 3.32
CA VAL A 114 -7.92 -3.88 3.04
C VAL A 114 -8.87 -4.08 1.87
N GLU A 115 -9.98 -3.34 1.82
CA GLU A 115 -10.96 -3.46 0.73
C GLU A 115 -10.35 -3.04 -0.61
N VAL A 116 -9.66 -1.89 -0.66
CA VAL A 116 -9.01 -1.44 -1.90
C VAL A 116 -7.92 -2.42 -2.36
N ARG A 117 -7.13 -3.00 -1.44
CA ARG A 117 -6.14 -4.03 -1.77
C ARG A 117 -6.77 -5.29 -2.34
N ARG A 118 -7.87 -5.76 -1.74
CA ARG A 118 -8.59 -6.96 -2.18
C ARG A 118 -9.04 -6.86 -3.63
N GLN A 119 -9.41 -5.65 -4.07
CA GLN A 119 -9.90 -5.39 -5.41
C GLN A 119 -8.79 -5.46 -6.49
N ILE A 120 -7.52 -5.29 -6.14
CA ILE A 120 -6.42 -5.20 -7.13
C ILE A 120 -6.23 -6.52 -7.90
N LEU A 121 -6.23 -7.64 -7.17
CA LEU A 121 -6.07 -8.99 -7.74
C LEU A 121 -7.37 -9.80 -7.66
N ALA A 122 -8.52 -9.14 -7.51
CA ALA A 122 -9.80 -9.81 -7.46
C ALA A 122 -10.02 -10.65 -8.73
N GLY A 123 -10.30 -11.94 -8.55
CA GLY A 123 -10.49 -12.88 -9.66
C GLY A 123 -9.19 -13.44 -10.28
N VAL A 124 -8.02 -12.92 -9.91
CA VAL A 124 -6.72 -13.43 -10.38
C VAL A 124 -6.36 -14.71 -9.62
N ARG A 125 -5.94 -15.75 -10.34
CA ARG A 125 -5.41 -16.99 -9.77
C ARG A 125 -3.91 -17.06 -10.05
N LEU A 126 -3.10 -17.00 -9.00
CA LEU A 126 -1.65 -17.06 -9.10
C LEU A 126 -1.16 -18.50 -9.00
N LEU A 127 -0.26 -18.88 -9.91
CA LEU A 127 0.53 -20.12 -9.85
C LEU A 127 2.00 -19.75 -9.67
N PHE A 128 2.59 -20.16 -8.56
CA PHE A 128 4.01 -19.95 -8.30
C PHE A 128 4.83 -21.12 -8.84
N THR A 129 5.74 -20.85 -9.77
CA THR A 129 6.70 -21.84 -10.30
C THR A 129 8.11 -21.40 -9.96
N ARG A 130 8.85 -22.22 -9.19
CA ARG A 130 10.23 -21.93 -8.73
C ARG A 130 10.40 -20.62 -7.95
N VAL A 131 9.31 -20.09 -7.36
CA VAL A 131 9.35 -18.90 -6.49
C VAL A 131 9.44 -19.29 -5.01
N ILE A 132 8.65 -20.28 -4.60
CA ILE A 132 8.64 -20.80 -3.23
C ILE A 132 9.60 -22.00 -3.20
N PRO A 133 10.60 -22.03 -2.29
CA PRO A 133 11.52 -23.16 -2.16
C PRO A 133 10.77 -24.48 -1.95
N LEU A 134 11.27 -25.57 -2.53
CA LEU A 134 10.60 -26.87 -2.46
C LEU A 134 10.66 -27.47 -1.04
N GLU A 135 11.62 -27.04 -0.24
CA GLU A 135 11.83 -27.45 1.15
C GLU A 135 10.89 -26.71 2.13
N GLU A 136 10.21 -25.65 1.69
CA GLU A 136 9.29 -24.88 2.51
C GLU A 136 8.05 -25.72 2.84
N LYS A 137 8.00 -26.23 4.07
CA LYS A 137 6.90 -27.07 4.56
C LYS A 137 5.57 -26.31 4.66
N ARG A 138 5.59 -24.98 4.71
CA ARG A 138 4.39 -24.14 4.79
C ARG A 138 4.41 -23.05 3.70
N PRO A 139 4.13 -23.39 2.43
CA PRO A 139 4.15 -22.45 1.31
C PRO A 139 3.30 -21.19 1.53
N LYS A 140 2.18 -21.33 2.25
CA LYS A 140 1.28 -20.20 2.59
C LYS A 140 1.91 -19.13 3.50
N ARG A 141 3.02 -19.45 4.18
CA ARG A 141 3.75 -18.50 5.03
C ARG A 141 4.82 -17.73 4.26
N HIS A 142 5.18 -18.18 3.06
CA HIS A 142 6.14 -17.52 2.19
C HIS A 142 5.67 -16.10 1.87
N PHE A 143 6.60 -15.13 1.82
CA PHE A 143 6.25 -13.72 1.63
C PHE A 143 5.45 -13.49 0.34
N ALA A 144 5.83 -14.16 -0.75
CA ALA A 144 5.15 -14.06 -2.05
C ALA A 144 3.69 -14.55 -2.01
N TRP A 145 3.35 -15.43 -1.06
CA TRP A 145 1.99 -15.92 -0.86
C TRP A 145 1.16 -14.96 0.00
N ARG A 146 1.80 -14.21 0.90
CA ARG A 146 1.14 -13.30 1.86
C ARG A 146 0.95 -11.87 1.33
N LEU A 147 1.64 -11.52 0.25
CA LEU A 147 1.46 -10.27 -0.50
C LEU A 147 0.04 -10.19 -1.07
#